data_AF-A0A8J2L5M6-F1
#
_entry.id   AF-A0A8J2L5M6-F1
#
_cell.length_a   1.000
_cell.length_b   1.000
_cell.length_c   1.000
_cell.angle_alpha   90.00
_cell.angle_beta   90.00
_cell.angle_gamma   90.00
#
_symmetry.space_group_name_H-M   'P 1'
#
loop_
_entity.id
_entity.type
_entity.pdbx_description
1 polymer ?
#
loop_
_entity_poly.entity_id
_entity_poly.type
_entity_poly.pdbx_seq_one_letter_code
_entity_poly.pdbx_strand_id
1 'polypeptide(L)' 'DECLVISDEKNHASIILGLRTSGATIRVFKHNNMRSLEKRLREGVIYGRPKTHAPWQKIFIVVEGV' A
#
# COMPACT_ATOMS: atom_id res chain seq x y z
N ASP A 1 -7.90 -9.94 -1.52
CA ASP A 1 -8.72 -8.74 -1.81
C ASP A 1 -9.07 -7.83 -0.61
N GLU A 2 -8.89 -8.25 0.66
CA GLU A 2 -9.27 -7.42 1.84
C GLU A 2 -8.08 -6.71 2.54
N CYS A 3 -6.93 -6.66 1.87
CA CYS A 3 -5.68 -6.09 2.37
C CYS A 3 -5.26 -4.89 1.51
N LEU A 4 -4.87 -3.80 2.16
CA LEU A 4 -4.20 -2.67 1.54
C LEU A 4 -2.70 -2.77 1.80
N VAL A 5 -1.91 -2.74 0.74
CA VAL A 5 -0.45 -2.59 0.82
C VAL A 5 -0.06 -1.20 0.37
N ILE A 6 0.71 -0.51 1.20
CA ILE A 6 1.32 0.78 0.88
C ILE A 6 2.82 0.54 0.69
N SER A 7 3.26 0.48 -0.58
CA SER A 7 4.62 0.16 -0.98
C SER A 7 5.44 1.42 -1.23
N ASP A 8 6.69 1.43 -0.77
CA ASP A 8 7.67 2.42 -1.22
C ASP A 8 7.88 2.28 -2.73
N GLU A 9 8.04 3.40 -3.45
CA GLU A 9 8.28 3.41 -4.90
C GLU A 9 9.64 2.82 -5.31
N LYS A 10 10.58 2.70 -4.37
CA LYS A 10 11.92 2.11 -4.58
C LYS A 10 12.08 0.70 -4.02
N ASN A 11 11.01 0.01 -3.65
CA ASN A 11 11.09 -1.41 -3.27
C ASN A 11 11.67 -2.26 -4.41
N HIS A 12 12.44 -3.30 -4.08
CA HIS A 12 13.06 -4.16 -5.08
C HIS A 12 12.02 -4.88 -5.95
N ALA A 13 12.38 -5.18 -7.20
CA ALA A 13 11.48 -5.74 -8.19
C ALA A 13 10.86 -7.08 -7.76
N SER A 14 11.60 -7.90 -7.00
CA SER A 14 11.09 -9.18 -6.46
C SER A 14 9.90 -8.98 -5.52
N ILE A 15 9.95 -7.96 -4.66
CA ILE A 15 8.84 -7.60 -3.76
C ILE A 15 7.65 -7.11 -4.58
N ILE A 16 7.88 -6.22 -5.55
CA ILE A 16 6.81 -5.69 -6.40
C ILE A 16 6.08 -6.83 -7.12
N LEU A 17 6.82 -7.81 -7.63
CA LEU A 17 6.24 -8.98 -8.29
C LEU A 17 5.39 -9.80 -7.32
N GLY A 18 5.90 -10.10 -6.13
CA GLY A 18 5.16 -10.83 -5.10
C GLY A 18 3.89 -10.09 -4.64
N LEU A 19 3.93 -8.76 -4.54
CA LEU A 19 2.75 -7.97 -4.21
C LEU A 19 1.69 -8.06 -5.32
N ARG A 20 2.09 -7.98 -6.59
CA ARG A 20 1.15 -8.06 -7.72
C ARG A 20 0.40 -9.39 -7.81
N THR A 21 1.04 -10.48 -7.41
CA THR A 21 0.42 -11.82 -7.40
C THR A 21 -0.41 -12.10 -6.14
N SER A 22 -0.31 -11.27 -5.10
CA SER A 22 -0.97 -11.49 -3.80
C SER A 22 -2.49 -11.23 -3.77
N GLY A 23 -3.04 -10.53 -4.77
CA GLY A 23 -4.44 -10.07 -4.73
C GLY A 23 -4.71 -8.96 -3.69
N ALA A 24 -3.65 -8.35 -3.12
CA ALA A 24 -3.82 -7.16 -2.29
C ALA A 24 -4.09 -5.92 -3.16
N THR A 25 -4.80 -4.94 -2.60
CA THR A 25 -4.86 -3.61 -3.21
C THR A 25 -3.55 -2.89 -2.90
N ILE A 26 -2.82 -2.47 -3.93
CA ILE A 26 -1.51 -1.84 -3.76
C ILE A 26 -1.63 -0.34 -4.03
N ARG A 27 -1.06 0.48 -3.15
CA ARG A 27 -0.82 1.91 -3.34
C ARG A 27 0.66 2.20 -3.17
N VAL A 28 1.19 3.14 -3.94
CA VAL A 28 2.60 3.52 -3.87
C VAL A 28 2.76 4.89 -3.22
N PHE A 29 3.74 5.02 -2.33
CA PHE A 29 4.15 6.30 -1.75
C PHE A 29 5.58 6.64 -2.18
N LYS A 30 5.89 7.95 -2.21
CA LYS A 30 7.20 8.45 -2.63
C LYS A 30 8.29 8.08 -1.63
N HIS A 31 9.45 7.65 -2.13
CA HIS A 31 10.57 7.24 -1.32
C HIS A 31 11.08 8.40 -0.46
N ASN A 32 11.41 8.10 0.80
CA ASN A 32 11.89 9.07 1.78
C ASN A 32 10.94 10.29 1.95
N ASN A 33 9.63 10.10 1.75
CA ASN A 33 8.63 11.16 1.88
C ASN A 33 7.46 10.71 2.78
N MET A 34 7.59 11.00 4.08
CA MET A 34 6.57 10.65 5.08
C MET A 34 5.22 11.33 4.85
N ARG A 35 5.17 12.53 4.25
CA ARG A 35 3.90 13.17 3.90
C ARG A 35 3.17 12.41 2.80
N SER A 36 3.92 11.85 1.83
CA SER A 36 3.34 10.98 0.82
C SER A 36 2.77 9.71 1.45
N LEU A 37 3.50 9.08 2.38
CA LEU A 37 3.03 7.90 3.10
C LEU A 37 1.75 8.21 3.89
N GLU A 38 1.76 9.27 4.70
CA GLU A 38 0.62 9.70 5.49
C GLU A 38 -0.60 9.98 4.61
N LYS A 39 -0.41 10.69 3.49
CA LYS A 39 -1.50 10.94 2.53
C LYS A 39 -2.13 9.64 2.04
N ARG A 40 -1.32 8.66 1.61
CA ARG A 40 -1.83 7.37 1.12
C ARG A 40 -2.53 6.57 2.21
N LEU A 41 -2.00 6.60 3.43
CA LEU A 41 -2.58 5.92 4.58
C LEU A 41 -3.93 6.53 4.95
N ARG A 42 -4.00 7.86 5.07
CA ARG A 42 -5.26 8.59 5.33
C ARG A 42 -6.31 8.30 4.27
N GLU A 43 -5.96 8.39 2.99
CA GLU A 43 -6.87 8.03 1.89
C GLU A 43 -7.34 6.58 1.98
N GLY A 44 -6.45 5.65 2.34
CA GLY A 44 -6.80 4.24 2.51
C GLY A 44 -7.80 4.00 3.64
N VAL A 45 -7.61 4.68 4.78
CA VAL A 45 -8.48 4.57 5.95
C VAL A 45 -9.83 5.27 5.72
N ILE A 46 -9.83 6.49 5.17
CA ILE A 46 -11.04 7.30 4.98
C ILE A 46 -11.97 6.67 3.94
N TYR A 47 -11.43 6.25 2.79
CA TYR A 47 -12.26 5.76 1.67
C TYR A 47 -12.52 4.25 1.72
N GLY A 48 -11.75 3.50 2.52
CA GLY A 48 -11.86 2.05 2.61
C GLY A 48 -11.57 1.33 1.29
N ARG A 49 -12.21 0.18 1.10
CA ARG A 49 -12.07 -0.66 -0.09
C ARG A 49 -12.76 -0.03 -1.32
N PRO A 50 -12.15 -0.04 -2.53
CA PRO A 50 -12.66 0.72 -3.68
C PRO A 50 -14.09 0.43 -4.12
N LYS A 51 -14.56 -0.82 -3.97
CA LYS A 51 -15.90 -1.23 -4.43
C LYS A 51 -16.97 -1.16 -3.35
N THR A 52 -16.57 -1.38 -2.10
CA THR A 52 -17.52 -1.58 -0.99
C THR A 52 -17.48 -0.48 0.04
N HIS A 53 -16.46 0.39 0.00
CA HIS A 53 -16.15 1.40 1.02
C HIS A 53 -15.99 0.86 2.45
N ALA A 54 -16.08 -0.45 2.62
CA ALA A 54 -15.88 -1.11 3.89
C ALA A 54 -14.42 -0.98 4.34
N PRO A 55 -14.17 -1.03 5.66
CA PRO A 55 -12.83 -0.92 6.21
C PRO A 55 -11.93 -2.06 5.74
N TRP A 56 -10.62 -1.79 5.70
CA TRP A 56 -9.60 -2.80 5.46
C TRP A 56 -9.49 -3.72 6.69
N GLN A 57 -9.32 -5.02 6.46
CA GLN A 57 -8.98 -5.93 7.56
C GLN A 57 -7.53 -5.77 7.98
N LYS A 58 -6.65 -5.48 7.01
CA LYS A 58 -5.21 -5.33 7.22
C LYS A 58 -4.68 -4.22 6.33
N ILE A 59 -3.78 -3.41 6.88
CA ILE A 59 -2.98 -2.44 6.15
C ILE A 59 -1.51 -2.77 6.41
N PHE A 60 -0.76 -3.10 5.37
CA PHE A 60 0.68 -3.35 5.43
C PHE A 60 1.42 -2.20 4.77
N ILE A 61 2.48 -1.71 5.43
CA ILE A 61 3.44 -0.78 4.84
C ILE A 61 4.71 -1.58 4.55
N VAL A 62 5.16 -1.55 3.31
CA VAL A 62 6.33 -2.33 2.87
C VAL A 62 7.41 -1.36 2.41
N VAL A 63 8.55 -1.43 3.09
CA VAL A 63 9.75 -0.65 2.80
C VAL A 63 10.92 -1.63 2.81
N GLU A 64 11.74 -1.57 1.78
CA GLU A 64 13.02 -2.26 1.71
C GLU A 64 14.14 -1.23 1.64
N GLY A 65 15.26 -1.50 2.32
CA GLY A 65 16.48 -0.74 2.17
C GLY A 65 17.29 -1.29 1.00
N VAL A 66 17.67 -0.42 0.08
CA VAL A 66 18.90 -0.62 -0.71
C VAL A 66 19.95 0.30 -0.12
#